data_AF-A0A1F7RQA6-F1
#
_entry.id   AF-A0A1F7RQA6-F1
#
_cell.length_a   1.000
_cell.length_b   1.000
_cell.length_c   1.000
_cell.angle_alpha   90.00
_cell.angle_beta   90.00
_cell.angle_gamma   90.00
#
_symmetry.space_group_name_H-M   'P 1'
#
loop_
_entity.id
_entity.type
_entity.pdbx_description
1 polymer ?
#
loop_
_entity_poly.entity_id
_entity_poly.type
_entity_poly.pdbx_seq_one_letter_code
_entity_poly.pdbx_strand_id
1 'polypeptide(L)'
;MLLGTAILFLSFPAGAKSNSPAGSWKTIDDKTGEPKGVVEIWEEKGVLYGKIIETVEKPKDGKPKICDKCEGALKNAPILGLRIIWNLKKDGSEWNGGWILDPDNGKIYRAKMSLLNDGSELEVRGYIGFSFIGRSQVWKRVE
;
A
#
# COMPACT_ATOMS: atom_id res chain seq x y z
N MET A 1 -52.94 29.02 18.83
CA MET A 1 -52.38 27.67 18.63
C MET A 1 -51.03 27.84 17.96
N LEU A 2 -49.93 27.79 18.73
CA LEU A 2 -48.57 27.88 18.21
C LEU A 2 -48.06 26.44 18.06
N LEU A 3 -48.02 25.93 16.83
CA LEU A 3 -47.40 24.64 16.52
C LEU A 3 -45.87 24.84 16.50
N GLY A 4 -45.17 24.28 17.47
CA GLY A 4 -43.72 24.22 17.51
C GLY A 4 -43.20 23.06 16.66
N THR A 5 -42.43 23.36 15.61
CA THR A 5 -41.81 22.38 14.74
C THR A 5 -40.52 21.87 15.37
N ALA A 6 -40.46 20.58 15.71
CA ALA A 6 -39.23 19.94 16.18
C ALA A 6 -38.32 19.62 14.99
N ILE A 7 -37.13 20.22 14.94
CA ILE A 7 -36.08 19.91 13.96
C ILE A 7 -35.29 18.71 14.48
N LEU A 8 -35.47 17.54 13.88
CA LEU A 8 -34.59 16.39 14.11
C LEU A 8 -33.27 16.61 13.35
N PHE A 9 -32.19 16.85 14.08
CA PHE A 9 -30.84 16.78 13.53
C PHE A 9 -30.45 15.32 13.32
N LEU A 10 -30.44 14.86 12.07
CA LEU A 10 -29.82 13.59 11.68
C LEU A 10 -28.31 13.79 11.72
N SER A 11 -27.65 13.28 12.76
CA SER A 11 -26.20 13.17 12.79
C SER A 11 -25.75 12.14 11.75
N PHE A 12 -25.15 12.61 10.66
CA PHE A 12 -24.44 11.73 9.74
C PHE A 12 -23.20 11.17 10.45
N PRO A 13 -22.96 9.84 10.44
CA PRO A 13 -21.72 9.30 10.96
C PRO A 13 -20.58 9.82 10.09
N ALA A 14 -19.70 10.63 10.67
CA ALA A 14 -18.44 10.97 10.07
C ALA A 14 -17.68 9.65 9.83
N GLY A 15 -17.30 9.39 8.57
CA GLY A 15 -16.56 8.19 8.21
C GLY A 15 -15.31 8.06 9.08
N ALA A 16 -15.23 6.99 9.87
CA ALA A 16 -14.05 6.72 10.69
C ALA A 16 -12.86 6.46 9.77
N LYS A 17 -11.86 7.34 9.79
CA LYS A 17 -10.59 7.12 9.09
C LYS A 17 -9.92 5.87 9.67
N SER A 18 -9.47 4.96 8.80
CA SER A 18 -8.88 3.69 9.22
C SER A 18 -7.51 3.89 9.87
N ASN A 19 -7.37 3.46 11.12
CA ASN A 19 -6.09 3.43 11.87
C ASN A 19 -5.21 2.22 11.48
N SER A 20 -5.46 1.61 10.32
CA SER A 20 -4.71 0.46 9.80
C SER A 20 -4.21 0.73 8.37
N PRO A 21 -3.01 0.23 8.01
CA PRO A 21 -2.53 0.18 6.64
C PRO A 21 -3.38 -0.71 5.72
N ALA A 22 -4.26 -1.56 6.25
CA ALA A 22 -5.18 -2.33 5.42
C ALA A 22 -6.03 -1.41 4.53
N GLY A 23 -6.18 -1.78 3.25
CA GLY A 23 -6.86 -1.02 2.22
C GLY A 23 -6.06 -0.93 0.92
N SER A 24 -6.57 -0.14 -0.03
CA SER A 24 -5.96 0.07 -1.35
C SER A 24 -5.17 1.36 -1.39
N TRP A 25 -3.99 1.31 -2.00
CA TRP A 25 -3.02 2.40 -2.01
C TRP A 25 -2.48 2.65 -3.41
N LYS A 26 -2.66 3.88 -3.91
CA LYS A 26 -1.99 4.35 -5.12
C LYS A 26 -0.52 4.59 -4.83
N THR A 27 0.34 3.87 -5.53
CA THR A 27 1.80 3.99 -5.43
C THR A 27 2.29 5.09 -6.36
N ILE A 28 3.20 5.93 -5.87
CA ILE A 28 3.81 7.04 -6.62
C ILE A 28 5.29 6.75 -6.82
N ASP A 29 5.79 6.94 -8.03
CA ASP A 29 7.22 6.86 -8.31
C ASP A 29 7.96 8.02 -7.63
N ASP A 30 8.98 7.74 -6.81
CA ASP A 30 9.74 8.73 -6.06
C ASP A 30 10.65 9.60 -6.95
N LYS A 31 10.92 9.18 -8.19
CA LYS A 31 11.78 9.91 -9.13
C LYS A 31 10.98 10.74 -10.11
N THR A 32 9.88 10.22 -10.63
CA THR A 32 9.05 10.89 -11.65
C THR A 32 7.82 11.60 -11.07
N GLY A 33 7.36 11.18 -9.88
CA GLY A 33 6.11 11.66 -9.29
C GLY A 33 4.86 11.07 -9.93
N GLU A 34 5.00 10.14 -10.87
CA GLU A 34 3.87 9.56 -11.60
C GLU A 34 3.25 8.38 -10.84
N PRO A 35 1.92 8.17 -10.97
CA PRO A 35 1.27 6.96 -10.46
C PRO A 35 1.80 5.71 -11.18
N LYS A 36 2.09 4.65 -10.42
CA LYS A 36 2.53 3.36 -10.99
C LYS A 36 1.43 2.30 -11.02
N GLY A 37 0.54 2.33 -10.04
CA GLY A 37 -0.48 1.30 -9.85
C GLY A 37 -1.14 1.41 -8.48
N VAL A 38 -1.88 0.35 -8.14
CA VAL A 38 -2.57 0.23 -6.84
C VAL A 38 -2.15 -1.06 -6.17
N VAL A 39 -1.82 -0.96 -4.88
CA VAL A 39 -1.49 -2.09 -4.01
C VAL A 39 -2.59 -2.25 -2.98
N GLU A 40 -3.15 -3.45 -2.90
CA GLU A 40 -4.04 -3.85 -1.81
C GLU A 40 -3.16 -4.38 -0.66
N ILE A 41 -3.36 -3.83 0.53
CA ILE A 41 -2.78 -4.32 1.78
C ILE A 41 -3.90 -4.93 2.61
N TRP A 42 -3.66 -6.11 3.17
CA TRP A 42 -4.60 -6.78 4.07
C TRP A 42 -3.88 -7.33 5.31
N GLU A 43 -4.65 -7.61 6.35
CA GLU A 43 -4.15 -8.12 7.62
C GLU A 43 -4.70 -9.52 7.90
N GLU A 44 -3.82 -10.46 8.21
CA GLU A 44 -4.18 -11.78 8.72
C GLU A 44 -3.51 -12.00 10.07
N LYS A 45 -4.32 -12.17 11.12
CA LYS A 45 -3.83 -12.47 12.49
C LYS A 45 -2.73 -11.50 12.98
N GLY A 46 -2.89 -10.19 12.74
CA GLY A 46 -1.91 -9.18 13.16
C GLY A 46 -0.73 -8.98 12.20
N VAL A 47 -0.73 -9.66 11.05
CA VAL A 47 0.36 -9.60 10.07
C VAL A 47 -0.14 -9.01 8.76
N LEU A 48 0.54 -7.97 8.28
CA LEU A 48 0.23 -7.33 7.01
C LEU A 48 0.92 -8.02 5.84
N TYR A 49 0.15 -8.12 4.76
CA TYR A 49 0.57 -8.59 3.45
C TYR A 49 0.06 -7.61 2.41
N GLY A 50 0.61 -7.66 1.19
CA GLY A 50 0.15 -6.80 0.12
C GLY A 50 0.49 -7.31 -1.27
N LYS A 51 -0.38 -7.00 -2.23
CA LYS A 51 -0.26 -7.43 -3.62
C LYS A 51 -0.68 -6.30 -4.57
N ILE A 52 -0.17 -6.34 -5.78
CA ILE A 52 -0.53 -5.35 -6.82
C ILE A 52 -1.90 -5.74 -7.40
N ILE A 53 -2.86 -4.82 -7.38
CA ILE A 53 -4.21 -5.03 -7.91
C ILE A 53 -4.51 -4.19 -9.16
N GLU A 54 -3.71 -3.16 -9.43
CA GLU A 54 -3.78 -2.38 -10.67
C GLU A 54 -2.39 -1.92 -11.11
N THR A 55 -2.19 -1.81 -12.43
CA THR A 55 -0.98 -1.24 -13.03
C THR A 55 -1.36 -0.14 -14.02
N VAL A 56 -0.63 0.97 -14.05
CA VAL A 56 -0.88 2.06 -15.00
C VAL A 56 -0.49 1.65 -16.43
N GLU A 57 0.59 0.90 -16.58
CA GLU A 57 0.97 0.31 -17.86
C GLU A 57 -0.05 -0.77 -18.27
N LYS A 58 -0.65 -0.59 -19.45
CA LYS A 58 -1.54 -1.58 -20.04
C LYS A 58 -0.76 -2.77 -20.63
N PRO A 59 -1.35 -3.97 -20.66
CA PRO A 59 -0.80 -5.12 -21.40
C PRO A 59 -0.43 -4.73 -22.83
N LYS A 60 0.78 -5.09 -23.27
CA LYS A 60 1.18 -4.99 -24.68
C LYS A 60 0.85 -6.31 -25.37
N ASP A 61 0.19 -6.24 -26.53
CA ASP A 61 -0.19 -7.41 -27.33
C ASP A 61 -1.02 -8.45 -26.56
N GLY A 62 -1.84 -7.99 -25.60
CA GLY A 62 -2.64 -8.86 -24.73
C GLY A 62 -1.87 -9.61 -23.65
N LYS A 63 -0.55 -9.39 -23.54
CA LYS A 63 0.30 -10.05 -22.53
C LYS A 63 0.46 -9.17 -21.28
N PRO A 64 0.24 -9.73 -20.07
CA PRO A 64 0.46 -8.98 -18.83
C PRO A 64 1.93 -8.62 -18.67
N LYS A 65 2.21 -7.48 -18.03
CA LYS A 65 3.57 -7.14 -17.60
C LYS A 65 4.05 -8.19 -16.60
N ILE A 66 5.29 -8.66 -16.76
CA ILE A 66 5.91 -9.68 -15.90
C ILE A 66 7.09 -9.08 -15.13
N CYS A 67 7.46 -9.68 -14.00
CA CYS A 67 8.71 -9.35 -13.31
C CYS A 67 9.89 -10.13 -13.91
N ASP A 68 10.49 -9.60 -14.96
CA ASP A 68 11.62 -10.19 -15.68
C ASP A 68 12.93 -10.20 -14.85
N LYS A 69 13.10 -9.19 -13.99
CA LYS A 69 14.26 -9.05 -13.08
C LYS A 69 14.11 -9.81 -11.77
N CYS A 70 12.92 -10.31 -11.45
CA CYS A 70 12.73 -11.14 -10.26
C CYS A 70 13.49 -12.47 -10.38
N GLU A 71 13.81 -13.07 -9.24
CA GLU A 71 14.54 -14.34 -9.16
C GLU A 71 13.66 -15.48 -8.64
N GLY A 72 14.12 -16.71 -8.83
CA GLY A 72 13.45 -17.92 -8.34
C GLY A 72 12.01 -18.05 -8.84
N ALA A 73 11.10 -18.40 -7.94
CA ALA A 73 9.68 -18.59 -8.24
C ALA A 73 8.94 -17.31 -8.67
N LEU A 74 9.54 -16.13 -8.45
CA LEU A 74 8.95 -14.84 -8.81
C LEU A 74 9.37 -14.40 -10.22
N LYS A 75 10.37 -15.06 -10.82
CA LYS A 75 10.84 -14.73 -12.17
C LYS A 75 9.74 -14.96 -13.19
N ASN A 76 9.51 -13.97 -14.05
CA ASN A 76 8.47 -13.96 -15.08
C ASN A 76 7.02 -14.08 -14.54
N ALA A 77 6.81 -13.93 -13.23
CA ALA A 77 5.46 -13.88 -12.68
C ALA A 77 4.74 -12.61 -13.18
N PRO A 78 3.44 -12.67 -13.49
CA PRO A 78 2.64 -11.48 -13.79
C PRO A 78 2.74 -10.47 -12.64
N ILE A 79 2.95 -9.19 -12.96
CA ILE A 79 3.00 -8.11 -11.96
C ILE A 79 1.63 -7.91 -11.33
N LEU A 80 0.57 -7.96 -12.14
CA LEU A 80 -0.80 -7.94 -11.64
C LEU A 80 -1.07 -9.19 -10.80
N GLY A 81 -1.49 -9.01 -9.55
CA GLY A 81 -1.68 -10.07 -8.56
C GLY A 81 -0.42 -10.48 -7.81
N LEU A 82 0.76 -9.95 -8.15
CA LEU A 82 2.01 -10.29 -7.50
C LEU A 82 1.99 -9.83 -6.03
N ARG A 83 2.20 -10.76 -5.10
CA ARG A 83 2.41 -10.43 -3.69
C ARG A 83 3.77 -9.77 -3.52
N ILE A 84 3.77 -8.51 -3.12
CA ILE A 84 4.98 -7.71 -2.96
C ILE A 84 5.29 -7.36 -1.51
N ILE A 85 4.35 -7.51 -0.57
CA ILE A 85 4.56 -7.21 0.86
C ILE A 85 4.22 -8.44 1.70
N TRP A 86 5.03 -8.73 2.72
CA TRP A 86 4.76 -9.79 3.68
C TRP A 86 5.43 -9.55 5.04
N ASN A 87 4.85 -10.18 6.07
CA ASN A 87 5.40 -10.28 7.43
C ASN A 87 5.57 -8.96 8.20
N LEU A 88 4.89 -7.88 7.80
CA LEU A 88 4.90 -6.63 8.56
C LEU A 88 3.97 -6.75 9.77
N LYS A 89 4.48 -6.40 10.95
CA LYS A 89 3.72 -6.45 12.21
C LYS A 89 3.76 -5.11 12.91
N LYS A 90 2.69 -4.78 13.64
CA LYS A 90 2.61 -3.54 14.40
C LYS A 90 3.69 -3.51 15.49
N ASP A 91 4.44 -2.42 15.54
CA ASP A 91 5.47 -2.12 16.52
C ASP A 91 5.37 -0.63 16.90
N GLY A 92 4.77 -0.36 18.06
CA GLY A 92 4.43 1.01 18.47
C GLY A 92 3.48 1.69 17.48
N SER A 93 3.97 2.76 16.85
CA SER A 93 3.24 3.57 15.87
C SER A 93 3.49 3.18 14.41
N GLU A 94 4.38 2.22 14.15
CA GLU A 94 4.71 1.74 12.80
C GLU A 94 4.40 0.24 12.64
N TRP A 95 4.55 -0.26 11.42
CA TRP A 95 4.59 -1.69 11.13
C TRP A 95 5.95 -2.03 10.57
N ASN A 96 6.67 -3.00 11.15
CA ASN A 96 8.04 -3.34 10.76
C ASN A 96 8.28 -4.87 10.75
N GLY A 97 9.55 -5.27 10.56
CA GLY A 97 9.97 -6.68 10.59
C GLY A 97 9.66 -7.48 9.33
N GLY A 98 8.95 -6.88 8.38
CA GLY A 98 8.55 -7.48 7.12
C GLY A 98 9.44 -7.09 5.95
N TRP A 99 8.95 -7.42 4.76
CA TRP A 99 9.70 -7.28 3.52
C TRP A 99 8.83 -6.71 2.41
N ILE A 100 9.48 -6.09 1.44
CA ILE A 100 8.87 -5.61 0.20
C ILE A 100 9.71 -6.01 -1.01
N LEU A 101 9.06 -6.53 -2.06
CA LEU A 101 9.64 -6.74 -3.39
C LEU A 101 9.42 -5.48 -4.23
N ASP A 102 10.48 -5.01 -4.89
CA ASP A 102 10.40 -4.00 -5.95
C ASP A 102 10.44 -4.71 -7.31
N PRO A 103 9.30 -4.83 -8.04
CA PRO A 103 9.26 -5.53 -9.32
C PRO A 103 10.12 -4.87 -10.42
N ASP A 104 10.46 -3.58 -10.29
CA ASP A 104 11.21 -2.86 -11.33
C ASP A 104 12.70 -3.22 -11.34
N ASN A 105 13.22 -3.73 -10.22
CA ASN A 105 14.59 -4.19 -10.10
C ASN A 105 14.71 -5.63 -9.59
N GLY A 106 13.59 -6.28 -9.25
CA GLY A 106 13.52 -7.65 -8.78
C GLY A 106 14.05 -7.89 -7.36
N LYS A 107 14.42 -6.83 -6.63
CA LYS A 107 15.07 -6.94 -5.32
C LYS A 107 14.06 -6.92 -4.19
N ILE A 108 14.40 -7.66 -3.14
CA ILE A 108 13.64 -7.73 -1.90
C ILE A 108 14.36 -6.89 -0.84
N TYR A 109 13.61 -6.04 -0.17
CA TYR A 109 14.09 -5.12 0.85
C TYR A 109 13.40 -5.40 2.19
N ARG A 110 14.06 -5.09 3.29
CA ARG A 110 13.35 -4.96 4.58
C ARG A 110 12.41 -3.77 4.46
N ALA A 111 11.22 -3.91 5.04
CA ALA A 111 10.18 -2.91 4.94
C ALA A 111 9.76 -2.39 6.32
N LYS A 112 9.32 -1.14 6.36
CA LYS A 112 8.47 -0.61 7.41
C LYS A 112 7.44 0.37 6.86
N MET A 113 6.35 0.55 7.60
CA MET A 113 5.20 1.35 7.19
C MET A 113 4.69 2.23 8.32
N SER A 114 4.33 3.47 7.99
CA SER A 114 3.77 4.44 8.93
C SER A 114 2.58 5.14 8.29
N LEU A 115 1.45 5.20 9.00
CA LEU A 115 0.31 6.02 8.58
C LEU A 115 0.63 7.49 8.84
N LEU A 116 0.36 8.33 7.84
CA LEU A 116 0.48 9.78 7.88
C LEU A 116 -0.87 10.42 7.58
N ASN A 117 -1.00 11.72 7.86
CA ASN A 117 -2.17 12.53 7.51
C ASN A 117 -3.51 11.85 7.86
N ASP A 118 -3.64 11.44 9.13
CA ASP A 118 -4.78 10.70 9.67
C ASP A 118 -5.14 9.43 8.88
N GLY A 119 -4.14 8.77 8.32
CA GLY A 119 -4.30 7.53 7.57
C GLY A 119 -4.68 7.71 6.10
N SER A 120 -4.76 8.94 5.58
CA SER A 120 -4.92 9.18 4.13
C SER A 120 -3.65 8.89 3.33
N GLU A 121 -2.50 8.83 4.02
CA GLU A 121 -1.20 8.57 3.43
C GLU A 121 -0.48 7.45 4.16
N LEU A 122 0.32 6.69 3.42
CA LEU A 122 1.16 5.62 3.95
C LEU A 122 2.59 5.86 3.51
N GLU A 123 3.47 6.15 4.46
CA GLU A 123 4.90 6.07 4.18
C GLU A 123 5.30 4.59 4.17
N VAL A 124 5.91 4.15 3.06
CA VAL A 124 6.49 2.83 2.89
C VAL A 124 7.98 2.98 2.68
N ARG A 125 8.79 2.39 3.57
CA ARG A 125 10.24 2.46 3.49
C ARG A 125 10.86 1.10 3.25
N GLY A 126 11.62 0.97 2.15
CA GLY A 126 12.45 -0.18 1.82
C GLY A 126 13.93 0.10 2.12
N TYR A 127 14.64 -0.81 2.78
CA TYR A 127 16.04 -0.63 3.19
C TYR A 127 16.87 -1.92 3.17
N ILE A 128 18.20 -1.77 3.15
CA ILE A 128 19.18 -2.87 3.20
C ILE A 128 19.95 -2.78 4.52
N GLY A 129 19.92 -3.85 5.32
CA GLY A 129 20.59 -3.87 6.63
C GLY A 129 19.90 -2.93 7.62
N PHE A 130 20.42 -1.72 7.76
CA PHE A 130 19.88 -0.68 8.65
C PHE A 130 18.89 0.22 7.93
N SER A 131 17.89 0.71 8.67
CA SER A 131 16.78 1.50 8.10
C SER A 131 17.21 2.82 7.46
N PHE A 132 18.34 3.41 7.86
CA PHE A 132 18.84 4.64 7.23
C PHE A 132 19.39 4.44 5.81
N ILE A 133 19.79 3.22 5.43
CA ILE A 133 20.25 2.89 4.06
C ILE A 133 19.06 2.35 3.25
N GLY A 134 18.21 3.27 2.79
CA GLY A 134 16.98 2.91 2.10
C GLY A 134 16.26 4.10 1.49
N ARG A 135 15.11 3.83 0.87
CA ARG A 135 14.24 4.83 0.25
C ARG A 135 12.84 4.74 0.86
N SER A 136 12.22 5.91 1.04
CA SER A 136 10.82 6.03 1.43
C SER A 136 9.99 6.45 0.22
N GLN A 137 8.79 5.91 0.11
CA GLN A 137 7.74 6.39 -0.79
C GLN A 137 6.50 6.73 0.03
N VAL A 138 5.73 7.71 -0.43
CA VAL A 138 4.45 8.05 0.18
C VAL A 138 3.35 7.63 -0.76
N TRP A 139 2.54 6.66 -0.33
CA TRP A 139 1.40 6.16 -1.07
C TRP A 139 0.13 6.88 -0.62
N LYS A 140 -0.81 7.05 -1.54
CA LYS A 140 -2.08 7.72 -1.28
C LYS A 140 -3.20 6.69 -1.16
N ARG A 141 -4.03 6.78 -0.13
CA ARG A 141 -5.16 5.86 0.03
C ARG A 141 -6.15 6.05 -1.12
N VAL A 142 -6.67 4.95 -1.63
CA VAL A 142 -7.80 4.94 -2.56
C VAL A 142 -9.08 4.81 -1.73
N GLU A 143 -10.00 5.76 -1.90
CA GLU A 143 -11.34 5.74 -1.31
C GLU A 143 -12.33 4.98 -2.19
#